data_AF-A0A0P9CG14-F1
#
_entry.id   AF-A0A0P9CG14-F1
#
_cell.length_a   1.000
_cell.length_b   1.000
_cell.length_c   1.000
_cell.angle_alpha   90.00
_cell.angle_beta   90.00
_cell.angle_gamma   90.00
#
_symmetry.space_group_name_H-M   'P 1'
#
loop_
_entity.id
_entity.type
_entity.pdbx_description
1 polymer ?
#
loop_
_entity_poly.entity_id
_entity_poly.type
_entity_poly.pdbx_seq_one_letter_code
_entity_poly.pdbx_strand_id
1 'polypeptide(L)'
;MPKSKRLMSIVWTTALAAGVLTGCGDVANSAPSSLMVTNTASRTADIYLIAGYNRNNVWDNFNGYANGNLNFSVPVGYQVALHVTNDGGVPYDVGVYTSDQQLAFPGAGNSMEDYVQNPSAGIMPGSSTTYKFVASRVGDYLLADLLYQFPGHNPSHLPLGMWGRFHVTQSGTPHVSST
;
A
#
# COMPACT_ATOMS: atom_id res chain seq x y z
N MET A 1 -25.08 -14.04 -74.81
CA MET A 1 -23.81 -13.47 -75.35
C MET A 1 -24.03 -11.98 -75.57
N PRO A 2 -23.09 -11.03 -75.32
CA PRO A 2 -21.76 -11.03 -74.68
C PRO A 2 -21.81 -10.21 -73.34
N LYS A 3 -20.79 -9.92 -72.52
CA LYS A 3 -19.39 -9.48 -72.69
C LYS A 3 -18.59 -9.84 -71.42
N SER A 4 -17.36 -10.30 -71.62
CA SER A 4 -16.37 -10.50 -70.56
C SER A 4 -15.89 -9.17 -69.96
N LYS A 5 -15.70 -9.13 -68.63
CA LYS A 5 -14.95 -8.10 -67.94
C LYS A 5 -13.83 -8.75 -67.14
N ARG A 6 -12.60 -8.28 -67.39
CA ARG A 6 -11.37 -8.60 -66.67
C ARG A 6 -11.52 -8.21 -65.20
N LEU A 7 -11.07 -9.05 -64.27
CA LEU A 7 -10.77 -8.64 -62.91
C LEU A 7 -9.26 -8.61 -62.67
N MET A 8 -8.87 -7.51 -62.06
CA MET A 8 -7.52 -7.05 -61.76
C MET A 8 -7.12 -7.59 -60.38
N SER A 9 -5.98 -8.27 -60.29
CA SER A 9 -5.42 -8.71 -59.01
C SER A 9 -4.83 -7.52 -58.24
N ILE A 10 -5.29 -7.30 -57.01
CA ILE A 10 -4.68 -6.35 -56.08
C ILE A 10 -3.96 -7.15 -55.00
N VAL A 11 -2.63 -7.01 -54.98
CA VAL A 11 -1.75 -7.54 -53.93
C VAL A 11 -1.75 -6.53 -52.78
N TRP A 12 -2.16 -6.97 -51.59
CA TRP A 12 -2.02 -6.19 -50.36
C TRP A 12 -0.76 -6.64 -49.62
N THR A 13 0.26 -5.79 -49.61
CA THR A 13 1.43 -5.94 -48.74
C THR A 13 1.22 -5.03 -47.53
N THR A 14 0.85 -5.59 -46.38
CA THR A 14 0.84 -4.87 -45.10
C THR A 14 2.21 -4.99 -44.44
N ALA A 15 2.92 -3.87 -44.37
CA ALA A 15 4.13 -3.74 -43.56
C ALA A 15 3.74 -3.61 -42.08
N LEU A 16 4.21 -4.52 -41.22
CA LEU A 16 4.18 -4.33 -39.76
C LEU A 16 5.32 -3.38 -39.36
N ALA A 17 4.98 -2.19 -38.89
CA ALA A 17 5.90 -1.34 -38.15
C ALA A 17 5.82 -1.71 -36.65
N ALA A 18 6.90 -2.29 -36.11
CA ALA A 18 7.04 -2.49 -34.67
C ALA A 18 7.55 -1.20 -34.03
N GLY A 19 6.67 -0.48 -33.34
CA GLY A 19 7.03 0.68 -32.52
C GLY A 19 7.58 0.21 -31.17
N VAL A 20 8.87 0.45 -30.91
CA VAL A 20 9.45 0.29 -29.57
C VAL A 20 9.12 1.56 -28.78
N LEU A 21 8.16 1.47 -27.87
CA LEU A 21 7.86 2.53 -26.90
C LEU A 21 8.80 2.39 -25.70
N THR A 22 9.88 3.17 -25.69
CA THR A 22 10.65 3.46 -24.47
C THR A 22 9.88 4.49 -23.64
N GLY A 23 8.85 4.02 -22.92
CA GLY A 23 8.22 4.81 -21.86
C GLY A 23 9.05 4.73 -20.59
N CYS A 24 9.51 5.87 -20.07
CA CYS A 24 9.86 5.99 -18.66
C CYS A 24 8.52 5.94 -17.90
N GLY A 25 8.00 4.73 -17.71
CA GLY A 25 6.68 4.52 -17.11
C GLY A 25 6.78 4.74 -15.62
N ASP A 26 6.08 5.75 -15.10
CA ASP A 26 5.79 5.80 -13.67
C ASP A 26 5.06 4.51 -13.28
N VAL A 27 5.57 3.82 -12.27
CA VAL A 27 4.95 2.60 -11.75
C VAL A 27 3.60 3.00 -11.15
N ALA A 28 2.50 2.50 -11.73
CA ALA A 28 1.16 2.75 -11.22
C ALA A 28 0.97 2.14 -9.84
N ASN A 29 -0.04 2.59 -9.08
CA ASN A 29 -0.36 2.02 -7.77
C ASN A 29 -0.65 0.51 -7.90
N SER A 30 -0.32 -0.25 -6.86
CA SER A 30 -0.73 -1.65 -6.78
C SER A 30 -2.25 -1.75 -6.74
N ALA A 31 -2.85 -2.76 -7.37
CA ALA A 31 -4.30 -2.96 -7.27
C ALA A 31 -4.69 -3.22 -5.80
N PRO A 32 -5.73 -2.56 -5.24
CA PRO A 32 -6.08 -2.74 -3.83
C PRO A 32 -6.27 -4.20 -3.46
N SER A 33 -6.99 -4.97 -4.29
CA SER A 33 -7.27 -6.38 -4.05
C SER A 33 -6.04 -7.30 -3.94
N SER A 34 -4.86 -6.88 -4.43
CA SER A 34 -3.63 -7.66 -4.29
C SER A 34 -2.91 -7.43 -2.96
N LEU A 35 -3.35 -6.44 -2.16
CA LEU A 35 -2.67 -6.04 -0.92
C LEU A 35 -3.11 -6.84 0.29
N MET A 36 -4.12 -7.70 0.18
CA MET A 36 -4.64 -8.49 1.30
C MET A 36 -4.98 -9.90 0.87
N VAL A 37 -4.46 -10.88 1.62
CA VAL A 37 -4.86 -12.29 1.54
C VAL A 37 -5.60 -12.64 2.82
N THR A 38 -6.76 -13.26 2.70
CA THR A 38 -7.63 -13.54 3.84
C THR A 38 -7.99 -15.00 3.94
N ASN A 39 -8.04 -15.54 5.16
CA ASN A 39 -8.67 -16.82 5.44
C ASN A 39 -9.76 -16.64 6.50
N THR A 40 -11.01 -16.77 6.08
CA THR A 40 -12.18 -16.56 6.95
C THR A 40 -12.38 -17.69 7.96
N ALA A 41 -11.94 -18.91 7.64
CA ALA A 41 -12.07 -20.06 8.54
C ALA A 41 -11.09 -19.95 9.73
N SER A 42 -9.84 -19.57 9.48
CA SER A 42 -8.83 -19.33 10.52
C SER A 42 -8.83 -17.90 11.08
N ARG A 43 -9.67 -17.01 10.52
CA ARG A 43 -9.74 -15.57 10.86
C ARG A 43 -8.38 -14.88 10.78
N THR A 44 -7.68 -15.06 9.66
CA THR A 44 -6.41 -14.40 9.38
C THR A 44 -6.53 -13.42 8.21
N ALA A 45 -5.79 -12.32 8.28
CA ALA A 45 -5.61 -11.36 7.21
C ALA A 45 -4.13 -10.97 7.10
N ASP A 46 -3.50 -11.36 6.01
CA ASP A 46 -2.13 -11.02 5.68
C ASP A 46 -2.16 -9.82 4.73
N ILE A 47 -1.60 -8.69 5.16
CA ILE A 47 -1.56 -7.42 4.44
C ILE A 47 -0.14 -7.19 3.95
N TYR A 48 0.02 -6.81 2.69
CA TYR A 48 1.31 -6.59 2.05
C TYR A 48 1.47 -5.13 1.67
N LEU A 49 2.47 -4.49 2.27
CA LEU A 49 2.79 -3.09 2.06
C LEU A 49 4.18 -2.91 1.49
N ILE A 50 4.31 -2.00 0.52
CA ILE A 50 5.61 -1.52 0.03
C ILE A 50 5.68 -0.02 0.29
N ALA A 51 6.52 0.36 1.24
CA ALA A 51 6.82 1.76 1.53
C ALA A 51 7.73 2.32 0.43
N GLY A 52 7.40 3.52 -0.07
CA GLY A 52 8.17 4.16 -1.14
C GLY A 52 8.12 3.45 -2.48
N TYR A 53 6.97 2.87 -2.83
CA TYR A 53 6.82 2.00 -4.01
C TYR A 53 7.03 2.73 -5.36
N ASN A 54 6.58 3.97 -5.45
CA ASN A 54 6.71 4.79 -6.64
C ASN A 54 6.89 6.27 -6.27
N ARG A 55 7.01 7.14 -7.27
CA ARG A 55 7.23 8.59 -7.09
C ARG A 55 6.02 9.34 -6.54
N ASN A 56 4.87 8.70 -6.36
CA ASN A 56 3.69 9.38 -5.84
C ASN A 56 3.98 9.92 -4.43
N ASN A 57 3.46 11.11 -4.17
CA ASN A 57 3.67 11.79 -2.89
C ASN A 57 5.16 11.90 -2.52
N VAL A 58 6.04 12.13 -3.49
CA VAL A 58 7.50 12.24 -3.27
C VAL A 58 8.09 11.00 -2.61
N TRP A 59 7.61 9.81 -2.97
CA TRP A 59 7.97 8.52 -2.37
C TRP A 59 7.43 8.28 -0.95
N ASP A 60 6.61 9.17 -0.40
CA ASP A 60 5.94 8.99 0.90
C ASP A 60 4.59 8.28 0.72
N ASN A 61 4.63 7.00 0.36
CA ASN A 61 3.42 6.22 0.07
C ASN A 61 3.55 4.75 0.48
N PHE A 62 2.40 4.11 0.64
CA PHE A 62 2.27 2.65 0.72
C PHE A 62 1.66 2.14 -0.59
N ASN A 63 2.42 1.36 -1.36
CA ASN A 63 2.00 0.77 -2.64
C ASN A 63 1.50 1.79 -3.68
N GLY A 64 2.00 3.02 -3.61
CA GLY A 64 1.59 4.17 -4.42
C GLY A 64 0.43 4.99 -3.85
N TYR A 65 -0.17 4.56 -2.73
CA TYR A 65 -1.25 5.27 -2.04
C TYR A 65 -0.74 6.14 -0.90
N ALA A 66 -1.35 7.31 -0.76
CA ALA A 66 -1.04 8.30 0.27
C ALA A 66 -2.32 9.06 0.65
N ASN A 67 -2.23 9.88 1.69
CA ASN A 67 -3.26 10.82 2.14
C ASN A 67 -4.60 10.16 2.47
N GLY A 68 -4.57 8.93 2.97
CA GLY A 68 -5.77 8.20 3.37
C GLY A 68 -6.48 7.43 2.27
N ASN A 69 -5.93 7.41 1.06
CA ASN A 69 -6.58 6.77 -0.09
C ASN A 69 -6.48 5.24 -0.10
N LEU A 70 -5.85 4.62 0.90
CA LEU A 70 -5.83 3.17 1.08
C LEU A 70 -6.62 2.81 2.34
N ASN A 71 -7.64 1.97 2.21
CA ASN A 71 -8.54 1.62 3.28
C ASN A 71 -8.57 0.10 3.48
N PHE A 72 -8.18 -0.36 4.66
CA PHE A 72 -8.33 -1.76 5.08
C PHE A 72 -9.50 -1.89 6.04
N SER A 73 -10.37 -2.87 5.82
CA SER A 73 -11.44 -3.22 6.76
C SER A 73 -11.24 -4.65 7.22
N VAL A 74 -11.22 -4.87 8.53
CA VAL A 74 -10.97 -6.18 9.14
C VAL A 74 -11.97 -6.39 10.30
N PRO A 75 -12.74 -7.49 10.35
CA PRO A 75 -13.62 -7.74 11.47
C PRO A 75 -12.86 -7.97 12.78
N VAL A 76 -13.47 -7.58 13.89
CA VAL A 76 -12.92 -7.80 15.24
C VAL A 76 -12.62 -9.29 15.48
N GLY A 77 -11.48 -9.56 16.12
CA GLY A 77 -10.99 -10.90 16.45
C GLY A 77 -10.16 -11.58 15.36
N TYR A 78 -9.91 -10.93 14.22
CA TYR A 78 -8.96 -11.43 13.23
C TYR A 78 -7.52 -11.26 13.71
N GLN A 79 -6.69 -12.26 13.39
CA GLN A 79 -5.23 -12.15 13.44
C GLN A 79 -4.75 -11.47 12.17
N VAL A 80 -4.01 -10.38 12.32
CA VAL A 80 -3.51 -9.57 11.22
C VAL A 80 -1.99 -9.65 11.20
N ALA A 81 -1.42 -9.89 10.02
CA ALA A 81 0.01 -9.76 9.76
C ALA A 81 0.23 -8.63 8.75
N LEU A 82 1.01 -7.61 9.13
CA LEU A 82 1.48 -6.57 8.21
C LEU A 82 2.86 -6.96 7.72
N HIS A 83 2.96 -7.38 6.47
CA HIS A 83 4.23 -7.63 5.79
C HIS A 83 4.65 -6.36 5.08
N VAL A 84 5.81 -5.82 5.42
CA VAL A 84 6.22 -4.48 5.00
C VAL A 84 7.60 -4.57 4.40
N THR A 85 7.76 -4.04 3.21
CA THR A 85 9.07 -3.85 2.56
C THR A 85 9.29 -2.36 2.34
N ASN A 86 10.50 -1.88 2.60
CA ASN A 86 10.90 -0.53 2.24
C ASN A 86 11.65 -0.56 0.90
N ASP A 87 11.02 -0.01 -0.15
CA ASP A 87 11.61 0.19 -1.49
C ASP A 87 12.05 1.65 -1.72
N GLY A 88 11.86 2.51 -0.72
CA GLY A 88 12.27 3.90 -0.73
C GLY A 88 13.76 4.10 -0.48
N GLY A 89 14.21 5.34 -0.73
CA GLY A 89 15.60 5.76 -0.53
C GLY A 89 15.96 6.17 0.91
N VAL A 90 14.98 6.20 1.82
CA VAL A 90 15.13 6.59 3.24
C VAL A 90 14.44 5.56 4.12
N PRO A 91 14.76 5.48 5.43
CA PRO A 91 14.02 4.60 6.32
C PRO A 91 12.56 5.06 6.47
N TYR A 92 11.65 4.09 6.47
CA TYR A 92 10.22 4.30 6.69
C TYR A 92 9.75 3.37 7.79
N ASP A 93 8.57 3.63 8.34
CA ASP A 93 7.86 2.70 9.23
C ASP A 93 6.41 2.49 8.79
N VAL A 94 5.75 1.52 9.40
CA VAL A 94 4.29 1.47 9.44
C VAL A 94 3.79 0.86 10.75
N GLY A 95 2.69 1.40 11.24
CA GLY A 95 1.89 0.74 12.26
C GLY A 95 0.42 1.11 12.19
N VAL A 96 -0.38 0.48 13.06
CA VAL A 96 -1.80 0.84 13.26
C VAL A 96 -1.95 1.65 14.54
N TYR A 97 -2.45 2.87 14.40
CA TYR A 97 -2.51 3.85 15.47
C TYR A 97 -3.93 4.42 15.66
N THR A 98 -4.22 4.87 16.86
CA THR A 98 -5.38 5.70 17.17
C THR A 98 -5.23 7.12 16.60
N SER A 99 -6.28 7.93 16.65
CA SER A 99 -6.25 9.33 16.17
C SER A 99 -5.30 10.22 16.98
N ASP A 100 -5.04 9.88 18.24
CA ASP A 100 -4.03 10.49 19.13
C ASP A 100 -2.65 9.83 19.00
N GLN A 101 -2.41 9.08 17.91
CA GLN A 101 -1.12 8.51 17.52
C GLN A 101 -0.54 7.50 18.52
N GLN A 102 -1.41 6.86 19.32
CA GLN A 102 -1.03 5.75 20.18
C GLN A 102 -1.12 4.44 19.40
N LEU A 103 -0.24 3.49 19.70
CA LEU A 103 -0.29 2.17 19.07
C LEU A 103 -1.65 1.51 19.40
N ALA A 104 -2.43 1.16 18.38
CA ALA A 104 -3.82 0.73 18.55
C ALA A 104 -3.92 -0.68 19.16
N PHE A 105 -2.99 -1.56 18.79
CA PHE A 105 -2.93 -2.95 19.25
C PHE A 105 -1.48 -3.35 19.56
N PRO A 106 -1.24 -4.16 20.60
CA PRO A 106 0.08 -4.73 20.84
C PRO A 106 0.60 -5.48 19.61
N GLY A 107 1.83 -5.15 19.18
CA GLY A 107 2.49 -5.78 18.04
C GLY A 107 2.06 -5.26 16.66
N ALA A 108 1.26 -4.18 16.57
CA ALA A 108 0.80 -3.60 15.31
C ALA A 108 1.75 -2.57 14.67
N GLY A 109 3.00 -2.48 15.14
CA GLY A 109 3.99 -1.45 14.80
C GLY A 109 4.87 -1.16 16.01
N ASN A 110 5.77 -0.18 15.93
CA ASN A 110 6.43 0.36 17.12
C ASN A 110 5.60 1.50 17.73
N SER A 111 5.79 1.74 19.02
CA SER A 111 5.15 2.84 19.73
C SER A 111 5.88 4.16 19.50
N MET A 112 5.22 5.26 19.87
CA MET A 112 5.85 6.57 19.87
C MET A 112 7.08 6.63 20.79
N GLU A 113 7.01 5.95 21.94
CA GLU A 113 8.14 5.85 22.87
C GLU A 113 9.33 5.13 22.24
N ASP A 114 9.09 4.07 21.47
CA ASP A 114 10.15 3.35 20.75
C ASP A 114 10.89 4.26 19.77
N TYR A 115 10.18 5.13 19.04
CA TYR A 115 10.82 6.10 18.13
C TYR A 115 11.59 7.18 18.87
N VAL A 116 11.12 7.63 20.03
CA VAL A 116 11.82 8.63 20.85
C VAL A 116 13.13 8.04 21.39
N GLN A 117 13.13 6.79 21.85
CA GLN A 117 14.32 6.13 22.38
C GLN A 117 15.27 5.66 21.29
N ASN A 118 14.75 5.35 20.10
CA ASN A 118 15.52 4.95 18.94
C ASN A 118 15.00 5.63 17.66
N PRO A 119 15.47 6.85 17.36
CA PRO A 119 15.08 7.57 16.13
C PRO A 119 15.47 6.87 14.83
N SER A 120 16.28 5.80 14.91
CA SER A 120 16.64 4.92 13.80
C SER A 120 15.84 3.60 13.77
N ALA A 121 14.75 3.47 14.54
CA ALA A 121 13.91 2.27 14.60
C ALA A 121 13.11 1.95 13.32
N GLY A 122 13.33 2.71 12.24
CA GLY A 122 12.70 2.49 10.95
C GLY A 122 13.12 1.19 10.27
N ILE A 123 12.32 0.81 9.28
CA ILE A 123 12.65 -0.20 8.28
C ILE A 123 13.64 0.44 7.30
N MET A 124 14.88 -0.04 7.29
CA MET A 124 15.92 0.49 6.40
C MET A 124 15.61 0.21 4.92
N PRO A 125 16.10 1.04 3.98
CA PRO A 125 15.97 0.79 2.54
C PRO A 125 16.36 -0.64 2.15
N GLY A 126 15.53 -1.28 1.32
CA GLY A 126 15.70 -2.66 0.86
C GLY A 126 15.42 -3.74 1.92
N SER A 127 15.02 -3.36 3.14
CA SER A 127 14.69 -4.29 4.22
C SER A 127 13.19 -4.51 4.33
N SER A 128 12.83 -5.60 5.02
CA SER A 128 11.43 -5.95 5.30
C SER A 128 11.25 -6.27 6.79
N THR A 129 10.03 -6.07 7.29
CA THR A 129 9.60 -6.50 8.61
C THR A 129 8.21 -7.13 8.56
N THR A 130 7.79 -7.75 9.65
CA THR A 130 6.41 -8.20 9.82
C THR A 130 5.90 -7.90 11.22
N TYR A 131 4.80 -7.15 11.30
CA TYR A 131 4.05 -6.89 12.52
C TYR A 131 2.87 -7.84 12.62
N LYS A 132 2.54 -8.30 13.83
CA LYS A 132 1.44 -9.25 14.07
C LYS A 132 0.63 -8.82 15.26
N PHE A 133 -0.68 -8.72 15.07
CA PHE A 133 -1.60 -8.29 16.11
C PHE A 133 -2.99 -8.91 15.94
N VAL A 134 -3.83 -8.77 16.96
CA VAL A 134 -5.25 -9.09 16.88
C VAL A 134 -6.04 -7.80 16.81
N ALA A 135 -6.90 -7.67 15.79
CA ALA A 135 -7.86 -6.58 15.66
C ALA A 135 -8.94 -6.72 16.76
N SER A 136 -8.62 -6.33 17.99
CA SER A 136 -9.37 -6.72 19.19
C SER A 136 -10.48 -5.75 19.59
N ARG A 137 -10.56 -4.59 18.94
CA ARG A 137 -11.52 -3.54 19.29
C ARG A 137 -12.02 -2.82 18.05
N VAL A 138 -13.34 -2.81 17.88
CA VAL A 138 -14.03 -2.07 16.80
C VAL A 138 -13.67 -0.59 16.85
N GLY A 139 -13.48 0.02 15.69
CA GLY A 139 -13.14 1.44 15.57
C GLY A 139 -12.38 1.77 14.30
N ASP A 140 -12.14 3.06 14.12
CA ASP A 140 -11.36 3.62 13.02
C ASP A 140 -9.96 3.99 13.48
N TYR A 141 -8.96 3.55 12.72
CA TYR A 141 -7.55 3.71 13.03
C TYR A 141 -6.79 4.24 11.81
N LEU A 142 -5.59 4.74 12.07
CA LEU A 142 -4.63 5.16 11.07
C LEU A 142 -3.65 4.01 10.80
N LEU A 143 -3.42 3.68 9.54
CA LEU A 143 -2.24 2.92 9.13
C LEU A 143 -1.21 3.93 8.66
N ALA A 144 -0.15 4.18 9.42
CA ALA A 144 0.70 5.34 9.18
C ALA A 144 2.18 5.05 9.41
N ASP A 145 3.03 5.83 8.73
CA ASP A 145 4.41 6.04 9.15
C ASP A 145 4.45 7.16 10.20
N LEU A 146 5.02 6.87 11.37
CA LEU A 146 5.25 7.85 12.45
C LEU A 146 6.75 8.06 12.74
N LEU A 147 7.64 7.44 11.97
CA LEU A 147 9.09 7.61 12.04
C LEU A 147 9.48 9.05 11.67
N TYR A 148 10.68 9.48 12.09
CA TYR A 148 11.29 10.76 11.76
C TYR A 148 10.41 11.99 12.06
N GLN A 149 10.01 12.13 13.32
CA GLN A 149 9.74 13.45 13.86
C GLN A 149 11.01 14.29 13.88
N PHE A 150 11.27 15.05 12.82
CA PHE A 150 12.38 15.99 12.80
C PHE A 150 11.90 17.43 13.10
N PRO A 151 12.54 18.15 14.04
CA PRO A 151 13.52 17.74 15.05
C PRO A 151 12.98 17.74 16.49
N GLY A 152 11.70 18.10 16.70
CA GLY A 152 11.10 18.29 18.02
C GLY A 152 9.66 18.78 18.00
N HIS A 153 8.91 18.56 16.91
CA HIS A 153 7.58 19.13 16.75
C HIS A 153 6.56 18.14 16.22
N ASN A 154 5.43 18.14 16.91
CA ASN A 154 4.11 17.79 16.41
C ASN A 154 3.79 18.65 15.16
N PRO A 155 3.24 18.08 14.07
CA PRO A 155 2.90 16.67 13.87
C PRO A 155 3.97 15.83 13.17
N SER A 156 3.82 14.50 13.31
CA SER A 156 4.60 13.38 12.75
C SER A 156 4.71 13.36 11.22
N HIS A 157 5.06 12.27 10.54
CA HIS A 157 5.01 12.15 9.06
C HIS A 157 3.58 12.13 8.48
N LEU A 158 2.54 12.15 9.34
CA LEU A 158 1.13 12.31 8.93
C LEU A 158 0.86 13.49 7.97
N PRO A 159 1.41 14.71 8.16
CA PRO A 159 1.30 15.84 7.25
C PRO A 159 2.03 15.62 5.92
N LEU A 160 3.01 14.72 5.87
CA LEU A 160 3.68 14.33 4.62
C LEU A 160 2.83 13.35 3.82
N GLY A 161 1.75 12.81 4.40
CA GLY A 161 0.75 12.04 3.66
C GLY A 161 0.98 10.53 3.63
N MET A 162 1.99 10.00 4.31
CA MET A 162 2.27 8.56 4.33
C MET A 162 1.35 7.81 5.31
N TRP A 163 0.07 7.76 4.97
CA TRP A 163 -0.94 7.09 5.78
C TRP A 163 -2.14 6.61 4.95
N GLY A 164 -2.79 5.59 5.49
CA GLY A 164 -4.06 4.99 5.08
C GLY A 164 -5.01 4.83 6.27
N ARG A 165 -6.16 4.20 6.03
CA ARG A 165 -7.16 3.88 7.04
C ARG A 165 -7.15 2.40 7.36
N PHE A 166 -7.34 2.09 8.64
CA PHE A 166 -7.55 0.73 9.12
C PHE A 166 -8.82 0.69 9.96
N HIS A 167 -9.85 0.00 9.48
CA HIS A 167 -11.15 -0.10 10.11
C HIS A 167 -11.30 -1.46 10.75
N VAL A 168 -11.58 -1.50 12.05
CA VAL A 168 -12.01 -2.73 12.71
C VAL A 168 -13.53 -2.73 12.77
N THR A 169 -14.16 -3.64 12.02
CA THR A 169 -15.62 -3.74 11.92
C THR A 169 -16.18 -4.76 12.90
N GLN A 170 -17.48 -4.67 13.22
CA GLN A 170 -18.14 -5.65 14.08
C GLN A 170 -18.22 -7.05 13.44
N SER A 171 -18.39 -7.11 12.12
CA SER A 171 -18.56 -8.33 11.33
C SER A 171 -18.22 -8.09 9.86
N GLY A 172 -18.29 -9.14 9.04
CA GLY A 172 -18.05 -9.09 7.60
C GLY A 172 -16.86 -9.93 7.18
N THR A 173 -16.38 -9.72 5.96
CA THR A 173 -15.12 -10.29 5.46
C THR A 173 -14.09 -9.18 5.35
N PRO A 174 -12.81 -9.45 5.69
CA PRO A 174 -11.77 -8.46 5.46
C PRO A 174 -11.71 -8.07 3.98
N HIS A 175 -11.47 -6.80 3.71
CA HIS A 175 -11.31 -6.28 2.36
C HIS A 175 -10.45 -5.02 2.37
N VAL A 176 -10.04 -4.61 1.18
CA VAL A 176 -9.23 -3.42 0.95
C VAL A 176 -9.81 -2.66 -0.24
N SER A 177 -9.83 -1.34 -0.13
CA SER A 177 -10.33 -0.42 -1.15
C SER A 177 -9.48 0.84 -1.23
N SER A 178 -9.68 1.61 -2.30
CA SER A 178 -9.10 2.94 -2.45
C SER A 178 -10.16 3.97 -2.83
N THR A 179 -9.93 5.23 -2.48
CA THR A 179 -10.74 6.40 -2.83
C THR A 179 -10.07 7.29 -3.87
#